data_AF-A0A536VA20-F1
#
_entry.id   AF-A0A536VA20-F1
#
_cell.length_a   1.000
_cell.length_b   1.000
_cell.length_c   1.000
_cell.angle_alpha   90.00
_cell.angle_beta   90.00
_cell.angle_gamma   90.00
#
_symmetry.space_group_name_H-M   'P 1'
#
loop_
_entity.id
_entity.type
_entity.pdbx_description
1 polymer ?
#
loop_
_entity_poly.entity_id
_entity_poly.type
_entity_poly.pdbx_seq_one_letter_code
_entity_poly.pdbx_strand_id
1 'polypeptide(L)'
;MLIGVPLETAAGETRVAVTPETAKKLKAQGHTLRVQSGAGLKAAATDEAYAAVGAEITDAAGALSADLVLKVRSPSRDELPLMKRGAALVGMLNPFDKDGLQLLAAAGLTSFALEAAPRTTRAQSMDVLSSQANIAGYKAVMIAADKYQRFFPMLMTAAGTVKAARIVILGVGVAGLQAIATAKRLGAVIEASDVRPSVKEQVESLGAKFIDVPYETAEEKEA
;
A
#
# COMPACT_ATOMS: atom_id res chain seq x y z
N MET A 1 7.43 24.70 -7.86
CA MET A 1 8.62 23.82 -7.77
C MET A 1 8.50 22.72 -8.80
N LEU A 2 9.63 22.11 -9.18
CA LEU A 2 9.66 20.95 -10.07
C LEU A 2 9.51 19.66 -9.27
N ILE A 3 8.49 18.86 -9.61
CA ILE A 3 8.20 17.56 -9.01
C ILE A 3 8.53 16.46 -10.02
N GLY A 4 9.36 15.50 -9.59
CA GLY A 4 9.79 14.35 -10.37
C GLY A 4 9.08 13.07 -9.96
N VAL A 5 8.65 12.28 -10.94
CA VAL A 5 8.02 10.97 -10.74
C VAL A 5 8.77 9.95 -11.61
N PRO A 6 9.86 9.35 -11.12
CA PRO A 6 10.61 8.35 -11.86
C PRO A 6 9.87 7.01 -11.90
N LEU A 7 10.27 6.14 -12.82
CA LEU A 7 9.84 4.75 -12.89
C LEU A 7 10.39 3.99 -11.67
N GLU A 8 9.60 3.08 -11.11
CA GLU A 8 10.08 2.18 -10.07
C GLU A 8 10.96 1.07 -10.66
N THR A 9 12.13 0.89 -10.06
CA THR A 9 13.18 -0.04 -10.52
C THR A 9 13.21 -1.35 -9.72
N ALA A 10 12.56 -1.38 -8.54
CA ALA A 10 12.51 -2.56 -7.70
C ALA A 10 11.78 -3.72 -8.42
N ALA A 11 12.37 -4.92 -8.35
CA ALA A 11 11.79 -6.11 -8.96
C ALA A 11 10.37 -6.38 -8.42
N GLY A 12 9.42 -6.57 -9.33
CA GLY A 12 8.01 -6.80 -8.99
C GLY A 12 7.23 -5.55 -8.57
N GLU A 13 7.84 -4.37 -8.51
CA GLU A 13 7.11 -3.12 -8.26
C GLU A 13 6.33 -2.73 -9.52
N THR A 14 5.03 -2.55 -9.33
CA THR A 14 4.07 -2.20 -10.40
C THR A 14 3.32 -0.91 -10.11
N ARG A 15 3.52 -0.32 -8.93
CA ARG A 15 2.90 0.95 -8.54
C ARG A 15 3.70 2.12 -9.11
N VAL A 16 3.08 3.30 -9.06
CA VAL A 16 3.69 4.60 -9.38
C VAL A 16 3.30 5.59 -8.29
N ALA A 17 4.20 6.53 -7.96
CA ALA A 17 4.00 7.45 -6.84
C ALA A 17 2.88 8.48 -7.06
N VAL A 18 2.60 8.82 -8.32
CA VAL A 18 1.61 9.82 -8.73
C VAL A 18 0.82 9.24 -9.90
N THR A 19 -0.50 9.28 -9.82
CA THR A 19 -1.41 8.96 -10.94
C THR A 19 -1.78 10.22 -11.73
N PRO A 20 -2.33 10.11 -12.96
CA PRO A 20 -2.78 11.28 -13.71
C PRO A 20 -3.78 12.17 -12.94
N GLU A 21 -4.64 11.57 -12.11
CA GLU A 21 -5.57 12.32 -11.25
C GLU A 21 -4.83 13.19 -10.23
N THR A 22 -3.84 12.61 -9.53
CA THR A 22 -3.04 13.36 -8.55
C THR A 22 -2.09 14.35 -9.22
N ALA A 23 -1.58 14.04 -10.41
CA ALA A 23 -0.78 14.94 -11.23
C ALA A 23 -1.56 16.20 -11.60
N LYS A 24 -2.83 16.05 -12.01
CA LYS A 24 -3.73 17.18 -12.29
C LYS A 24 -3.90 18.09 -11.07
N LYS A 25 -4.05 17.53 -9.87
CA LYS A 25 -4.18 18.29 -8.62
C LYS A 25 -2.89 19.07 -8.29
N LEU A 26 -1.73 18.43 -8.43
CA LEU A 26 -0.43 19.09 -8.20
C LEU A 26 -0.15 20.20 -9.23
N LYS A 27 -0.50 19.99 -10.50
CA LYS A 27 -0.46 21.03 -11.55
C LYS A 27 -1.36 22.22 -11.21
N ALA A 28 -2.58 21.97 -10.73
CA ALA A 28 -3.51 23.02 -10.32
C ALA A 28 -3.00 23.84 -9.11
N GLN A 29 -2.11 23.27 -8.29
CA GLN A 29 -1.41 23.98 -7.21
C GLN A 29 -0.19 24.80 -7.70
N GLY A 30 0.07 24.84 -9.01
CA GLY A 30 1.16 25.62 -9.60
C GLY A 30 2.51 24.89 -9.64
N HIS A 31 2.53 23.57 -9.48
CA HIS A 31 3.75 22.78 -9.63
C HIS A 31 3.99 22.36 -11.08
N THR A 32 5.25 22.15 -11.44
CA THR A 32 5.63 21.50 -12.71
C THR A 32 5.90 20.03 -12.42
N LEU A 33 5.35 19.12 -13.22
CA LEU A 33 5.56 17.68 -13.05
C LEU A 33 6.36 17.13 -14.21
N ARG A 34 7.41 16.38 -13.89
CA ARG A 34 8.17 15.55 -14.83
C ARG A 34 7.99 14.09 -14.47
N VAL A 35 7.38 13.33 -15.37
CA VAL A 35 7.12 11.90 -15.21
C VAL A 35 8.05 11.16 -16.15
N GLN A 36 8.80 10.19 -15.64
CA GLN A 36 9.62 9.35 -16.49
C GLN A 36 8.71 8.55 -17.43
N SER A 37 9.06 8.47 -18.72
CA SER A 37 8.33 7.67 -19.70
C SER A 37 8.18 6.23 -19.22
N GLY A 38 6.95 5.73 -19.29
CA GLY A 38 6.60 4.38 -18.88
C GLY A 38 6.39 4.20 -17.37
N ALA A 39 6.60 5.23 -16.53
CA ALA A 39 6.51 5.12 -15.06
C ALA A 39 5.18 4.55 -14.57
N GLY A 40 4.07 4.94 -15.22
CA GLY A 40 2.72 4.52 -14.82
C GLY A 40 2.18 3.28 -15.52
N LEU A 41 2.87 2.70 -16.50
CA LEU A 41 2.28 1.69 -17.39
C LEU A 41 1.80 0.44 -16.64
N LYS A 42 2.60 -0.05 -15.69
CA LYS A 42 2.23 -1.20 -14.84
C LYS A 42 1.10 -0.89 -13.85
N ALA A 43 0.82 0.39 -13.62
CA ALA A 43 -0.29 0.89 -12.82
C ALA A 43 -1.48 1.34 -13.69
N ALA A 44 -1.53 0.94 -14.96
CA ALA A 44 -2.57 1.31 -15.94
C ALA A 44 -2.70 2.83 -16.17
N ALA A 45 -1.59 3.57 -16.06
CA ALA A 45 -1.52 5.00 -16.36
C ALA A 45 -0.51 5.24 -17.49
N THR A 46 -0.99 5.58 -18.69
CA THR A 46 -0.13 5.80 -19.86
C THR A 46 0.51 7.19 -19.84
N ASP A 47 1.60 7.34 -20.60
CA ASP A 47 2.30 8.62 -20.75
C ASP A 47 1.37 9.70 -21.33
N GLU A 48 0.49 9.33 -22.26
CA GLU A 48 -0.51 10.24 -22.85
C GLU A 48 -1.50 10.74 -21.79
N ALA A 49 -1.88 9.90 -20.82
CA ALA A 49 -2.78 10.31 -19.74
C ALA A 49 -2.12 11.34 -18.81
N TYR A 50 -0.80 11.24 -18.57
CA TYR A 50 -0.04 12.25 -17.84
C TYR A 50 0.13 13.54 -18.66
N ALA A 51 0.45 13.43 -19.95
CA ALA A 51 0.58 14.58 -20.85
C ALA A 51 -0.74 15.36 -20.96
N ALA A 52 -1.87 14.66 -21.05
CA ALA A 52 -3.21 15.26 -21.12
C ALA A 52 -3.58 16.11 -19.88
N VAL A 53 -2.97 15.84 -18.72
CA VAL A 53 -3.13 16.65 -17.51
C VAL A 53 -2.01 17.69 -17.31
N GLY A 54 -1.14 17.86 -18.32
CA GLY A 54 -0.10 18.89 -18.36
C GLY A 54 1.19 18.52 -17.63
N ALA A 55 1.44 17.22 -17.39
CA ALA A 55 2.76 16.75 -16.96
C ALA A 55 3.71 16.61 -18.17
N GLU A 56 4.99 16.86 -17.93
CA GLU A 56 6.06 16.68 -18.92
C GLU A 56 6.55 15.24 -18.87
N ILE A 57 6.56 14.54 -20.01
CA ILE A 57 7.18 13.22 -20.12
C ILE A 57 8.68 13.40 -20.37
N THR A 58 9.51 12.66 -19.63
CA THR A 58 10.97 12.78 -19.68
C THR A 58 11.66 11.42 -19.45
N ASP A 59 12.99 11.40 -19.41
CA ASP A 59 13.77 10.21 -19.08
C ASP A 59 14.02 10.09 -17.55
N ALA A 60 14.78 9.08 -17.13
CA ALA A 60 15.09 8.89 -15.71
C ALA A 60 15.84 10.08 -15.11
N ALA A 61 16.82 10.63 -15.82
CA ALA A 61 17.62 11.77 -15.34
C ALA A 61 16.77 13.03 -15.19
N GLY A 62 15.89 13.31 -16.16
CA GLY A 62 14.97 14.44 -16.12
C GLY A 62 13.94 14.35 -14.99
N ALA A 63 13.48 13.15 -14.63
CA ALA A 63 12.58 12.93 -13.50
C ALA A 63 13.32 12.98 -12.15
N LEU A 64 14.54 12.45 -12.05
CA LEU A 64 15.30 12.39 -10.79
C LEU A 64 15.98 13.72 -10.43
N SER A 65 16.25 14.60 -11.40
CA SER A 65 16.87 15.92 -11.19
C SER A 65 15.91 17.02 -10.68
N ALA A 66 14.73 16.64 -10.20
CA ALA A 66 13.70 17.56 -9.69
C ALA A 66 14.03 18.14 -8.29
N ASP A 67 13.30 19.20 -7.89
CA ASP A 67 13.43 19.76 -6.54
C ASP A 67 12.78 18.85 -5.47
N LEU A 68 11.71 18.17 -5.86
CA LEU A 68 11.01 17.15 -5.07
C LEU A 68 10.86 15.89 -5.92
N VAL A 69 11.34 14.75 -5.44
CA VAL A 69 11.16 13.45 -6.09
C VAL A 69 10.17 12.62 -5.28
N LEU A 70 9.13 12.14 -5.95
CA LEU A 70 8.11 11.26 -5.37
C LEU A 70 8.32 9.85 -5.90
N LYS A 71 8.64 8.91 -5.01
CA LYS A 71 8.83 7.49 -5.31
C LYS A 71 7.95 6.62 -4.42
N VAL A 72 7.71 5.40 -4.88
CA VAL A 72 7.12 4.36 -4.05
C VAL A 72 8.18 3.76 -3.14
N ARG A 73 9.30 3.27 -3.70
CA ARG A 73 10.40 2.66 -2.93
C ARG A 73 11.60 3.60 -2.85
N SER A 74 12.48 3.34 -1.87
CA SER A 74 13.76 4.03 -1.76
C SER A 74 14.55 3.95 -3.08
N PRO A 75 15.19 5.04 -3.55
CA PRO A 75 16.03 5.02 -4.74
C PRO A 75 17.14 3.98 -4.64
N SER A 76 17.44 3.33 -5.76
CA SER A 76 18.60 2.46 -5.90
C SER A 76 19.90 3.28 -5.92
N ARG A 77 21.04 2.59 -5.72
CA ARG A 77 22.37 3.22 -5.76
C ARG A 77 22.67 3.93 -7.08
N ASP A 78 22.12 3.43 -8.19
CA ASP A 78 22.33 3.98 -9.52
C ASP A 78 21.45 5.22 -9.78
N GLU A 79 20.36 5.38 -9.03
CA GLU A 79 19.48 6.55 -9.14
C GLU A 79 19.99 7.75 -8.33
N LEU A 80 20.69 7.51 -7.20
CA LEU A 80 21.16 8.58 -6.31
C LEU A 80 22.05 9.63 -7.01
N PRO A 81 23.00 9.27 -7.90
CA PRO A 81 23.81 10.25 -8.61
C PRO A 81 23.01 11.16 -9.55
N LEU A 82 21.82 10.75 -9.99
CA LEU A 82 20.94 11.54 -10.86
C LEU A 82 20.10 12.55 -10.07
N MET A 83 20.07 12.42 -8.75
CA MET A 83 19.30 13.30 -7.89
C MET A 83 20.08 14.56 -7.53
N LYS A 84 19.40 15.69 -7.56
CA LYS A 84 19.97 16.99 -7.18
C LYS A 84 20.28 17.01 -5.68
N ARG A 85 21.50 17.39 -5.30
CA ARG A 85 21.82 17.66 -3.89
C ARG A 85 20.89 18.75 -3.34
N GLY A 86 20.35 18.53 -2.14
CA GLY A 86 19.36 19.40 -1.53
C GLY A 86 17.91 19.15 -1.97
N ALA A 87 17.66 18.22 -2.90
CA ALA A 87 16.31 17.83 -3.26
C ALA A 87 15.58 17.15 -2.08
N ALA A 88 14.26 17.31 -2.08
CA ALA A 88 13.39 16.57 -1.19
C ALA A 88 13.04 15.21 -1.82
N LEU A 89 12.99 14.15 -1.01
CA LEU A 89 12.57 12.82 -1.42
C LEU A 89 11.42 12.36 -0.51
N VAL A 90 10.32 11.90 -1.10
CA VAL A 90 9.19 11.32 -0.37
C VAL A 90 8.89 9.94 -0.94
N GLY A 91 8.78 8.94 -0.06
CA GLY A 91 8.42 7.58 -0.45
C GLY A 91 8.41 6.61 0.73
N MET A 92 8.26 5.32 0.46
CA MET A 92 8.51 4.27 1.45
C MET A 92 10.01 3.99 1.53
N LEU A 93 10.69 4.66 2.46
CA LEU A 93 12.15 4.72 2.54
C LEU A 93 12.76 3.76 3.55
N ASN A 94 11.94 2.93 4.20
CA ASN A 94 12.34 1.98 5.24
C ASN A 94 13.21 2.63 6.33
N PRO A 95 12.60 3.32 7.33
CA PRO A 95 13.34 4.03 8.36
C PRO A 95 14.19 3.14 9.29
N PHE A 96 14.11 1.81 9.13
CA PHE A 96 14.92 0.84 9.88
C PHE A 96 16.17 0.37 9.10
N ASP A 97 16.34 0.76 7.84
CA ASP A 97 17.51 0.45 7.02
C ASP A 97 18.61 1.50 7.21
N LYS A 98 19.48 1.26 8.19
CA LYS A 98 20.59 2.17 8.52
C LYS A 98 21.48 2.48 7.31
N ASP A 99 21.82 1.49 6.50
CA ASP A 99 22.75 1.65 5.39
C ASP A 99 22.09 2.43 4.25
N GLY A 100 20.82 2.12 3.94
CA GLY A 100 20.00 2.90 3.00
C GLY A 100 19.90 4.36 3.40
N LEU A 101 19.61 4.65 4.67
CA LEU A 101 19.53 6.02 5.18
C LEU A 101 20.87 6.77 5.09
N GLN A 102 21.99 6.10 5.33
CA GLN A 102 23.32 6.70 5.15
C GLN A 102 23.59 7.08 3.69
N LEU A 103 23.14 6.28 2.72
CA LEU A 103 23.26 6.60 1.30
C LEU A 103 22.44 7.84 0.92
N LEU A 104 21.19 7.94 1.42
CA LEU A 104 20.35 9.12 1.21
C LEU A 104 20.98 10.39 1.80
N ALA A 105 21.56 10.28 3.00
CA ALA A 105 22.27 11.37 3.66
C ALA A 105 23.54 11.79 2.88
N ALA A 106 24.34 10.83 2.41
CA ALA A 106 25.53 11.10 1.61
C ALA A 106 25.20 11.79 0.27
N ALA A 107 24.09 11.38 -0.37
CA ALA A 107 23.54 12.04 -1.55
C ALA A 107 23.04 13.48 -1.28
N GLY A 108 22.95 13.89 -0.01
CA GLY A 108 22.55 15.24 0.39
C GLY A 108 21.06 15.50 0.21
N LEU A 109 20.22 14.48 0.38
CA LEU A 109 18.76 14.57 0.21
C LEU A 109 18.06 14.88 1.53
N THR A 110 17.00 15.69 1.46
CA THR A 110 16.05 15.83 2.57
C THR A 110 14.95 14.80 2.39
N SER A 111 14.95 13.74 3.20
CA SER A 111 14.11 12.57 2.95
C SER A 111 12.97 12.44 3.97
N PHE A 112 11.76 12.15 3.49
CA PHE A 112 10.57 11.90 4.28
C PHE A 112 10.10 10.45 4.07
N ALA A 113 10.34 9.60 5.06
CA ALA A 113 9.85 8.22 5.07
C ALA A 113 8.37 8.21 5.44
N LEU A 114 7.51 7.80 4.50
CA LEU A 114 6.06 7.74 4.71
C LEU A 114 5.67 6.75 5.81
N GLU A 115 6.47 5.72 6.06
CA GLU A 115 6.25 4.75 7.14
C GLU A 115 6.42 5.35 8.54
N ALA A 116 7.17 6.45 8.64
CA ALA A 116 7.42 7.17 9.90
C ALA A 116 6.37 8.27 10.17
N ALA A 117 5.34 8.40 9.33
CA ALA A 117 4.25 9.35 9.55
C ALA A 117 3.57 9.06 10.91
N PRO A 118 3.33 10.09 11.76
CA PRO A 118 2.67 9.89 13.04
C PRO A 118 1.27 9.32 12.87
N ARG A 119 0.93 8.27 13.64
CA ARG A 119 -0.41 7.67 13.63
C ARG A 119 -1.37 8.47 14.52
N THR A 120 -1.71 9.67 14.06
CA THR A 120 -2.62 10.61 14.74
C THR A 120 -3.78 10.96 13.82
N THR A 121 -4.90 11.43 14.38
CA THR A 121 -6.09 11.82 13.60
C THR A 121 -5.76 12.85 12.51
N ARG A 122 -4.84 13.79 12.77
CA ARG A 122 -4.44 14.83 11.81
C ARG A 122 -3.66 14.28 10.61
N ALA A 123 -2.94 13.18 10.78
CA ALA A 123 -2.07 12.58 9.77
C ALA A 123 -2.67 11.31 9.13
N GLN A 124 -3.92 10.95 9.45
CA GLN A 124 -4.55 9.73 8.97
C GLN A 124 -4.61 9.66 7.44
N SER A 125 -4.83 10.79 6.75
CA SER A 125 -4.84 10.87 5.29
C SER A 125 -3.47 10.65 4.64
N MET A 126 -2.39 10.65 5.43
CA MET A 126 -1.01 10.44 4.99
C MET A 126 -0.51 9.02 5.29
N ASP A 127 -1.29 8.19 5.99
CA ASP A 127 -0.85 6.86 6.43
C ASP A 127 -0.80 5.87 5.26
N VAL A 128 0.38 5.77 4.65
CA VAL A 128 0.67 4.83 3.56
C VAL A 128 0.57 3.37 4.02
N LEU A 129 0.87 3.08 5.28
CA LEU A 129 0.85 1.70 5.77
C LEU A 129 -0.59 1.20 5.84
N SER A 130 -1.50 2.03 6.35
CA SER A 130 -2.92 1.72 6.36
C SER A 130 -3.51 1.60 4.95
N SER A 131 -3.18 2.52 4.04
CA SER A 131 -3.71 2.46 2.66
C SER A 131 -3.25 1.19 1.93
N GLN A 132 -1.96 0.83 2.03
CA GLN A 132 -1.42 -0.36 1.40
C GLN A 132 -1.88 -1.64 2.09
N ALA A 133 -2.00 -1.66 3.42
CA ALA A 133 -2.53 -2.80 4.18
C ALA A 133 -3.99 -3.09 3.79
N ASN A 134 -4.80 -2.05 3.58
CA ASN A 134 -6.17 -2.20 3.11
C ASN A 134 -6.20 -2.91 1.74
N ILE A 135 -5.44 -2.43 0.76
CA ILE A 135 -5.34 -3.08 -0.56
C ILE A 135 -4.86 -4.53 -0.43
N ALA A 136 -3.87 -4.78 0.44
CA ALA A 136 -3.33 -6.11 0.68
C ALA A 136 -4.38 -7.07 1.26
N GLY A 137 -5.18 -6.63 2.23
CA GLY A 137 -6.27 -7.42 2.82
C GLY A 137 -7.31 -7.86 1.78
N TYR A 138 -7.73 -6.93 0.91
CA TYR A 138 -8.59 -7.25 -0.22
C TYR A 138 -7.93 -8.26 -1.17
N LYS A 139 -6.71 -7.98 -1.61
CA LYS A 139 -6.01 -8.80 -2.62
C LYS A 139 -5.68 -10.20 -2.09
N ALA A 140 -5.39 -10.36 -0.80
CA ALA A 140 -5.14 -11.65 -0.16
C ALA A 140 -6.34 -12.59 -0.33
N VAL A 141 -7.56 -12.08 -0.11
CA VAL A 141 -8.79 -12.86 -0.29
C VAL A 141 -9.01 -13.22 -1.77
N MET A 142 -8.74 -12.30 -2.69
CA MET A 142 -8.86 -12.58 -4.13
C MET A 142 -7.87 -13.67 -4.58
N ILE A 143 -6.64 -13.65 -4.07
CA ILE A 143 -5.65 -14.70 -4.33
C ILE A 143 -6.10 -16.02 -3.72
N ALA A 144 -6.63 -16.00 -2.49
CA ALA A 144 -7.17 -17.20 -1.86
C ALA A 144 -8.32 -17.81 -2.69
N ALA A 145 -9.23 -16.98 -3.20
CA ALA A 145 -10.34 -17.41 -4.06
C ALA A 145 -9.87 -17.98 -5.42
N ASP A 146 -8.82 -17.40 -6.02
CA ASP A 146 -8.20 -17.92 -7.25
C ASP A 146 -7.56 -19.30 -7.04
N LYS A 147 -6.90 -19.51 -5.89
CA LYS A 147 -6.20 -20.77 -5.58
C LYS A 147 -7.10 -21.84 -5.00
N TYR A 148 -8.19 -21.47 -4.34
CA TYR A 148 -9.09 -22.41 -3.71
C TYR A 148 -9.97 -23.11 -4.76
N GLN A 149 -9.97 -24.45 -4.74
CA GLN A 149 -10.61 -25.28 -5.77
C GLN A 149 -12.13 -25.45 -5.60
N ARG A 150 -12.77 -24.64 -4.75
CA ARG A 150 -14.21 -24.66 -4.49
C ARG A 150 -14.75 -23.25 -4.38
N PHE A 151 -16.08 -23.13 -4.39
CA PHE A 151 -16.74 -21.85 -4.19
C PHE A 151 -16.59 -21.33 -2.76
N PHE A 152 -16.46 -20.02 -2.62
CA PHE A 152 -16.56 -19.32 -1.35
C PHE A 152 -18.00 -19.29 -0.81
N PRO A 153 -19.02 -18.90 -1.61
CA PRO A 153 -20.38 -18.85 -1.11
C PRO A 153 -21.00 -20.24 -0.97
N MET A 154 -22.02 -20.34 -0.15
CA MET A 154 -22.96 -21.45 -0.24
C MET A 154 -23.76 -21.32 -1.54
N LEU A 155 -23.83 -22.39 -2.32
CA LEU A 155 -24.64 -22.45 -3.53
C LEU A 155 -25.66 -23.57 -3.40
N MET A 156 -26.94 -23.24 -3.53
CA MET A 156 -28.02 -24.20 -3.67
C MET A 156 -28.42 -24.25 -5.14
N THR A 157 -28.18 -25.38 -5.79
CA THR A 157 -28.42 -25.56 -7.23
C THR A 157 -29.26 -26.81 -7.47
N ALA A 158 -29.76 -26.98 -8.70
CA ALA A 158 -30.45 -28.21 -9.10
C ALA A 158 -29.57 -29.46 -8.96
N ALA A 159 -28.24 -29.31 -9.07
CA ALA A 159 -27.27 -30.41 -8.92
C ALA A 159 -26.90 -30.70 -7.44
N GLY A 160 -27.48 -29.96 -6.49
CA GLY A 160 -27.21 -30.09 -5.05
C GLY A 160 -26.62 -28.83 -4.43
N THR A 161 -26.20 -28.97 -3.18
CA THR A 161 -25.73 -27.87 -2.33
C THR A 161 -24.23 -27.93 -2.09
N VAL A 162 -23.53 -26.84 -2.40
CA VAL A 162 -22.13 -26.61 -2.03
C VAL A 162 -22.08 -25.77 -0.77
N LYS A 163 -21.36 -26.24 0.25
CA LYS A 163 -21.15 -25.49 1.50
C LYS A 163 -20.22 -24.30 1.27
N ALA A 164 -20.47 -23.21 1.99
CA ALA A 164 -19.58 -22.06 2.00
C ALA A 164 -18.17 -22.45 2.49
N ALA A 165 -17.15 -21.78 1.95
CA ALA A 165 -15.78 -21.89 2.44
C ALA A 165 -15.68 -21.37 3.87
N ARG A 166 -14.86 -22.01 4.69
CA ARG A 166 -14.49 -21.54 6.03
C ARG A 166 -13.12 -20.89 5.95
N ILE A 167 -13.02 -19.64 6.38
CA ILE A 167 -11.80 -18.83 6.31
C ILE A 167 -11.45 -18.38 7.71
N VAL A 168 -10.19 -18.57 8.10
CA VAL A 168 -9.64 -18.06 9.36
C VAL A 168 -8.72 -16.88 9.04
N ILE A 169 -8.91 -15.77 9.73
CA ILE A 169 -8.07 -14.56 9.62
C ILE A 169 -7.33 -14.37 10.93
N LEU A 170 -6.00 -14.42 10.88
CA LEU A 170 -5.12 -14.26 12.04
C LEU A 170 -4.48 -12.87 11.98
N GLY A 171 -4.80 -12.03 12.97
CA GLY A 171 -4.45 -10.62 13.02
C GLY A 171 -5.53 -9.73 12.37
N VAL A 172 -6.10 -8.83 13.17
CA VAL A 172 -7.20 -7.93 12.82
C VAL A 172 -6.72 -6.47 12.92
N GLY A 173 -5.63 -6.19 12.21
CA GLY A 173 -5.26 -4.83 11.81
C GLY A 173 -6.07 -4.37 10.58
N VAL A 174 -5.62 -3.31 9.92
CA VAL A 174 -6.28 -2.78 8.70
C VAL A 174 -6.43 -3.85 7.61
N ALA A 175 -5.37 -4.63 7.34
CA ALA A 175 -5.43 -5.72 6.36
C ALA A 175 -6.41 -6.83 6.77
N GLY A 176 -6.42 -7.22 8.04
CA GLY A 176 -7.31 -8.27 8.56
C GLY A 176 -8.78 -7.86 8.48
N LEU A 177 -9.12 -6.65 8.90
CA LEU A 177 -10.48 -6.11 8.77
C LEU A 177 -10.95 -6.09 7.31
N GLN A 178 -10.09 -5.65 6.39
CA GLN A 178 -10.43 -5.63 4.97
C GLN A 178 -10.56 -7.04 4.38
N ALA A 179 -9.75 -8.00 4.84
CA ALA A 179 -9.87 -9.40 4.47
C ALA A 179 -11.20 -10.00 4.98
N ILE A 180 -11.61 -9.70 6.22
CA ILE A 180 -12.90 -10.13 6.77
C ILE A 180 -14.03 -9.61 5.90
N ALA A 181 -14.04 -8.30 5.62
CA ALA A 181 -15.08 -7.66 4.82
C ALA A 181 -15.14 -8.23 3.39
N THR A 182 -13.98 -8.48 2.77
CA THR A 182 -13.91 -9.05 1.41
C THR A 182 -14.41 -10.49 1.38
N ALA A 183 -13.97 -11.34 2.32
CA ALA A 183 -14.42 -12.72 2.42
C ALA A 183 -15.92 -12.81 2.71
N LYS A 184 -16.45 -11.91 3.55
CA LYS A 184 -17.88 -11.82 3.84
C LYS A 184 -18.70 -11.52 2.59
N ARG A 185 -18.25 -10.56 1.77
CA ARG A 185 -18.91 -10.22 0.49
C ARG A 185 -18.90 -11.38 -0.51
N LEU A 186 -17.86 -12.22 -0.47
CA LEU A 186 -17.79 -13.45 -1.27
C LEU A 186 -18.61 -14.62 -0.69
N GLY A 187 -19.32 -14.42 0.43
CA GLY A 187 -20.22 -15.42 1.02
C GLY A 187 -19.54 -16.51 1.84
N ALA A 188 -18.27 -16.32 2.22
CA ALA A 188 -17.58 -17.26 3.10
C ALA A 188 -18.10 -17.18 4.55
N VAL A 189 -17.87 -18.25 5.30
CA VAL A 189 -17.96 -18.27 6.76
C VAL A 189 -16.60 -17.88 7.31
N ILE A 190 -16.54 -16.81 8.10
CA ILE A 190 -15.29 -16.23 8.58
C ILE A 190 -15.18 -16.38 10.09
N GLU A 191 -14.02 -16.84 10.52
CA GLU A 191 -13.56 -16.80 11.90
C GLU A 191 -12.29 -15.93 11.94
N ALA A 192 -12.08 -15.16 13.00
CA ALA A 192 -10.90 -14.31 13.12
C ALA A 192 -10.36 -14.26 14.55
N SER A 193 -9.05 -14.09 14.69
CA SER A 193 -8.37 -13.98 15.98
C SER A 193 -7.36 -12.84 15.95
N ASP A 194 -7.19 -12.16 17.08
CA ASP A 194 -6.17 -11.16 17.33
C ASP A 194 -5.83 -11.21 18.82
N VAL A 195 -4.58 -10.87 19.18
CA VAL A 195 -4.15 -10.83 20.58
C VAL A 195 -4.84 -9.71 21.37
N ARG A 196 -5.30 -8.66 20.68
CA ARG A 196 -5.96 -7.52 21.32
C ARG A 196 -7.44 -7.83 21.52
N PRO A 197 -7.97 -7.82 22.76
CA PRO A 197 -9.39 -8.07 22.99
C PRO A 197 -10.30 -6.97 22.41
N SER A 198 -9.78 -5.74 22.27
CA SER A 198 -10.53 -4.57 21.78
C SER A 198 -10.98 -4.68 20.32
N VAL A 199 -10.42 -5.60 19.52
CA VAL A 199 -10.85 -5.79 18.13
C VAL A 199 -12.04 -6.74 17.98
N LYS A 200 -12.46 -7.42 19.05
CA LYS A 200 -13.58 -8.38 19.02
C LYS A 200 -14.85 -7.78 18.46
N GLU A 201 -15.25 -6.61 18.97
CA GLU A 201 -16.45 -5.90 18.48
C GLU A 201 -16.33 -5.53 17.00
N GLN A 202 -15.13 -5.17 16.53
CA GLN A 202 -14.90 -4.85 15.12
C GLN A 202 -15.07 -6.09 14.24
N VAL A 203 -14.52 -7.24 14.65
CA VAL A 203 -14.69 -8.53 13.95
C VAL A 203 -16.17 -8.90 13.85
N GLU A 204 -16.90 -8.84 14.97
CA GLU A 204 -18.30 -9.22 15.06
C GLU A 204 -19.19 -8.26 14.25
N SER A 205 -18.90 -6.96 14.25
CA SER A 205 -19.61 -5.96 13.43
C SER A 205 -19.51 -6.22 11.92
N LEU A 206 -18.43 -6.87 11.48
CA LEU A 206 -18.22 -7.28 10.08
C LEU A 206 -18.83 -8.66 9.77
N GLY A 207 -19.49 -9.28 10.75
CA GLY A 207 -20.22 -10.54 10.60
C GLY A 207 -19.32 -11.78 10.54
N ALA A 208 -18.13 -11.70 11.16
CA ALA A 208 -17.24 -12.82 11.44
C ALA A 208 -17.32 -13.25 12.91
N LYS A 209 -16.97 -14.50 13.21
CA LYS A 209 -16.89 -15.01 14.58
C LYS A 209 -15.50 -14.76 15.16
N PHE A 210 -15.41 -14.13 16.33
CA PHE A 210 -14.13 -14.02 17.04
C PHE A 210 -13.74 -15.36 17.67
N ILE A 211 -12.49 -15.76 17.47
CA ILE A 211 -11.89 -16.93 18.11
C ILE A 211 -11.26 -16.46 19.42
N ASP A 212 -11.94 -16.79 20.52
CA ASP A 212 -11.44 -16.56 21.88
C ASP A 212 -10.39 -17.63 22.21
N VAL A 213 -9.19 -17.20 22.58
CA VAL A 213 -8.13 -18.10 23.07
C VAL A 213 -8.05 -17.86 24.57
N PRO A 214 -8.50 -18.81 25.41
CA PRO A 214 -8.46 -18.62 26.85
C PRO A 214 -7.01 -18.50 27.32
N TYR A 215 -6.71 -17.47 28.09
CA TYR A 215 -5.44 -17.39 28.82
C TYR A 215 -5.51 -18.35 30.01
N GLU A 216 -4.79 -19.46 29.90
CA GLU A 216 -4.80 -20.54 30.90
C GLU A 216 -3.84 -20.23 32.06
N THR A 217 -2.85 -19.35 31.84
CA THR A 217 -1.85 -18.96 32.84
C THR A 217 -1.94 -17.48 33.23
N ALA A 218 -1.37 -17.12 34.39
CA ALA A 218 -1.33 -15.74 34.87
C ALA A 218 -0.36 -14.87 34.03
N GLU A 219 0.73 -15.46 33.55
CA GLU A 219 1.74 -14.80 32.70
C GLU A 219 1.15 -14.43 31.33
N GLU A 220 0.26 -15.26 30.79
CA GLU A 220 -0.50 -14.97 29.57
C GLU A 220 -1.54 -13.85 29.72
N LYS A 221 -2.02 -13.56 30.94
CA LYS A 221 -2.99 -12.49 31.21
C LYS A 221 -2.35 -11.10 31.35
N GLU A 222 -1.04 -11.05 31.63
CA GLU A 222 -0.30 -9.83 31.89
C GLU A 222 0.51 -9.32 30.68
N ALA A 223 0.62 -10.13 29.61
CA ALA A 223 1.30 -9.83 28.35
C ALA A 223 0.42 -9.10 27.33
#